data_AF-A0A3B8XKE7-F1
#
_entry.id   AF-A0A3B8XKE7-F1
#
_cell.length_a   1.000
_cell.length_b   1.000
_cell.length_c   1.000
_cell.angle_alpha   90.00
_cell.angle_beta   90.00
_cell.angle_gamma   90.00
#
_symmetry.space_group_name_H-M   'P 1'
#
loop_
_entity.id
_entity.type
_entity.pdbx_description
1 polymer ?
#
loop_
_entity_poly.entity_id
_entity_poly.type
_entity_poly.pdbx_seq_one_letter_code
_entity_poly.pdbx_strand_id
1 'polypeptide(L)'
;MQPPRASAWSVRCSNFEIFMDRVPEKSQSMAGLTLRAGHRAARAGSRPVDRPCKKGNDPSAAALFSEYRHQRSIWRESKGISRPDRAGQSWPILAMILLAVLCLLPHSVRAQSDPEAGMIAWPRAEMRHALDYLVERRMQELGVPGVALAVVSDGRIVYEKGYGIADTDGDQPVTPNTLFEVGGLGLPLEAYAAMLMVRERKMSLDEPLSQYLETPWLPNREASRQITLRHVLAHRSGLSDRVRLGSRGIDFEPGTNFRYSGMGYVYLAHVMSEIEGMPFDRLMRQKLFRPLGMSSSGYVIPEGLVNEVARGHHALWVPILAFAGPMV
;
A
#
# COMPACT_ATOMS: atom_id res chain seq x y z
N MET A 1 43.98 -7.21 13.33
CA MET A 1 42.92 -6.33 13.86
C MET A 1 41.57 -6.97 13.57
N GLN A 2 40.86 -7.46 14.58
CA GLN A 2 39.52 -8.03 14.47
C GLN A 2 38.46 -6.92 14.62
N PRO A 3 37.28 -7.03 13.98
CA PRO A 3 36.16 -6.12 14.21
C PRO A 3 35.42 -6.48 15.52
N PRO A 4 34.79 -5.49 16.20
CA PRO A 4 34.09 -5.74 17.46
C PRO A 4 32.73 -6.43 17.23
N ARG A 5 32.41 -7.33 18.16
CA ARG A 5 31.19 -8.15 18.23
C ARG A 5 29.95 -7.30 18.51
N ALA A 6 28.89 -7.49 17.73
CA ALA A 6 27.55 -6.99 18.04
C ALA A 6 26.95 -7.77 19.22
N SER A 7 26.61 -7.07 20.29
CA SER A 7 25.88 -7.61 21.44
C SER A 7 24.39 -7.76 21.09
N ALA A 8 23.91 -9.00 21.18
CA ALA A 8 22.50 -9.35 21.00
C ALA A 8 21.65 -8.82 22.18
N TRP A 9 20.59 -8.08 21.86
CA TRP A 9 19.52 -7.75 22.81
C TRP A 9 18.31 -8.62 22.49
N SER A 10 18.02 -9.59 23.37
CA SER A 10 16.80 -10.41 23.33
C SER A 10 15.70 -9.72 24.13
N VAL A 11 14.63 -9.29 23.49
CA VAL A 11 13.39 -8.89 24.16
C VAL A 11 12.42 -10.06 24.10
N ARG A 12 12.05 -10.60 25.27
CA ARG A 12 11.00 -11.62 25.43
C ARG A 12 9.64 -10.97 25.25
N CYS A 13 8.89 -11.37 24.22
CA CYS A 13 7.47 -11.06 24.12
C CYS A 13 6.66 -12.06 24.96
N SER A 14 5.81 -11.53 25.84
CA SER A 14 4.78 -12.28 26.57
C SER A 14 3.46 -12.07 25.82
N ASN A 15 2.74 -13.17 25.58
CA ASN A 15 1.53 -13.24 24.75
C ASN A 15 0.38 -12.35 25.24
N PHE A 16 -0.31 -11.70 24.29
CA PHE A 16 -1.68 -11.22 24.45
C PHE A 16 -2.43 -11.47 23.14
N GLU A 17 -3.33 -12.46 23.16
CA GLU A 17 -4.26 -12.77 22.06
C GLU A 17 -5.49 -11.86 22.15
N ILE A 18 -5.94 -11.33 21.01
CA ILE A 18 -7.25 -10.66 20.88
C ILE A 18 -8.01 -11.38 19.76
N PHE A 19 -9.13 -12.00 20.15
CA PHE A 19 -10.15 -12.60 19.30
C PHE A 19 -10.91 -11.53 18.52
N MET A 20 -11.13 -11.72 17.21
CA MET A 20 -12.04 -10.92 16.38
C MET A 20 -13.12 -11.84 15.79
N ASP A 21 -14.35 -11.68 16.27
CA ASP A 21 -15.54 -12.34 15.74
C ASP A 21 -16.04 -11.69 14.45
N ARG A 22 -16.44 -12.53 13.48
CA ARG A 22 -17.08 -12.14 12.21
C ARG A 22 -18.55 -11.80 12.41
N VAL A 23 -19.06 -10.83 11.66
CA VAL A 23 -20.50 -10.61 11.44
C VAL A 23 -20.82 -10.71 9.93
N PRO A 24 -21.93 -11.36 9.51
CA PRO A 24 -22.18 -11.73 8.12
C PRO A 24 -23.09 -10.78 7.34
N GLU A 25 -23.01 -10.93 6.01
CA GLU A 25 -23.75 -10.26 4.94
C GLU A 25 -25.14 -10.88 4.70
N LYS A 26 -26.18 -10.08 4.40
CA LYS A 26 -27.45 -10.52 3.79
C LYS A 26 -28.18 -9.41 3.02
N SER A 27 -29.01 -9.86 2.08
CA SER A 27 -29.49 -9.24 0.85
C SER A 27 -31.00 -8.89 0.83
N GLN A 28 -31.47 -8.36 -0.33
CA GLN A 28 -32.86 -8.18 -0.85
C GLN A 28 -33.54 -6.81 -0.56
N SER A 29 -34.45 -6.21 -1.37
CA SER A 29 -35.15 -6.46 -2.65
C SER A 29 -36.07 -5.25 -2.98
N MET A 30 -36.37 -4.95 -4.27
CA MET A 30 -37.69 -4.61 -4.89
C MET A 30 -37.52 -3.78 -6.19
N ALA A 31 -37.89 -4.28 -7.39
CA ALA A 31 -39.21 -4.25 -8.08
C ALA A 31 -39.60 -2.84 -8.59
N GLY A 32 -40.09 -2.60 -9.82
CA GLY A 32 -40.40 -3.36 -11.04
C GLY A 32 -41.04 -2.41 -12.07
N LEU A 33 -41.20 -2.80 -13.35
CA LEU A 33 -42.38 -2.52 -14.19
C LEU A 33 -42.28 -3.17 -15.59
N THR A 34 -43.39 -3.76 -16.00
CA THR A 34 -43.72 -4.49 -17.24
C THR A 34 -44.03 -3.61 -18.45
N LEU A 35 -43.92 -4.14 -19.69
CA LEU A 35 -45.03 -4.19 -20.68
C LEU A 35 -44.72 -4.94 -22.01
N ARG A 36 -45.59 -5.94 -22.27
CA ARG A 36 -46.26 -6.40 -23.50
C ARG A 36 -45.55 -7.06 -24.71
N ALA A 37 -46.24 -8.10 -25.19
CA ALA A 37 -45.99 -8.98 -26.33
C ALA A 37 -46.80 -8.59 -27.59
N GLY A 38 -46.41 -9.12 -28.76
CA GLY A 38 -47.16 -9.06 -30.02
C GLY A 38 -46.60 -9.99 -31.12
N HIS A 39 -47.47 -10.50 -31.99
CA HIS A 39 -47.38 -11.77 -32.72
C HIS A 39 -46.74 -11.80 -34.14
N ARG A 40 -46.28 -13.02 -34.51
CA ARG A 40 -46.41 -13.80 -35.79
C ARG A 40 -45.82 -13.37 -37.15
N ALA A 41 -45.11 -14.37 -37.72
CA ALA A 41 -45.25 -15.03 -39.05
C ALA A 41 -44.63 -14.44 -40.34
N ALA A 42 -44.18 -15.40 -41.17
CA ALA A 42 -43.36 -15.28 -42.37
C ALA A 42 -44.14 -15.14 -43.69
N ARG A 43 -43.51 -14.57 -44.74
CA ARG A 43 -43.30 -15.13 -46.11
C ARG A 43 -42.67 -14.13 -47.08
N ALA A 44 -42.25 -14.66 -48.23
CA ALA A 44 -41.19 -14.22 -49.15
C ALA A 44 -41.63 -13.41 -50.40
N GLY A 45 -40.62 -12.92 -51.14
CA GLY A 45 -40.68 -12.34 -52.51
C GLY A 45 -40.29 -10.85 -52.52
N SER A 46 -39.42 -10.28 -53.38
CA SER A 46 -38.78 -10.65 -54.65
C SER A 46 -37.65 -9.63 -54.95
N ARG A 47 -36.63 -10.05 -55.72
CA ARG A 47 -35.39 -9.35 -56.18
C ARG A 47 -35.65 -8.22 -57.24
N PRO A 48 -34.66 -7.58 -57.94
CA PRO A 48 -33.17 -7.54 -57.82
C PRO A 48 -32.52 -6.14 -57.97
N VAL A 49 -31.26 -5.95 -57.55
CA VAL A 49 -30.25 -5.13 -58.28
C VAL A 49 -28.84 -5.71 -58.04
N ASP A 50 -28.03 -5.71 -59.08
CA ASP A 50 -26.73 -6.35 -59.31
C ASP A 50 -25.64 -6.24 -58.23
N ARG A 51 -24.91 -7.35 -58.03
CA ARG A 51 -23.53 -7.33 -57.52
C ARG A 51 -22.68 -8.42 -58.21
N PRO A 52 -21.50 -8.08 -58.75
CA PRO A 52 -20.53 -9.08 -59.18
C PRO A 52 -19.64 -9.54 -58.01
N CYS A 53 -19.02 -10.71 -58.24
CA CYS A 53 -18.06 -11.47 -57.43
C CYS A 53 -18.61 -12.40 -56.35
N LYS A 54 -18.47 -13.70 -56.65
CA LYS A 54 -18.83 -14.89 -55.89
C LYS A 54 -17.57 -15.54 -55.28
N LYS A 55 -17.78 -16.12 -54.09
CA LYS A 55 -17.23 -17.37 -53.54
C LYS A 55 -15.79 -17.42 -53.01
N GLY A 56 -15.69 -17.82 -51.75
CA GLY A 56 -14.64 -18.66 -51.20
C GLY A 56 -14.69 -18.69 -49.68
N ASN A 57 -15.31 -19.73 -49.10
CA ASN A 57 -15.34 -19.95 -47.66
C ASN A 57 -13.92 -19.96 -47.07
N ASP A 58 -13.69 -19.19 -46.00
CA ASP A 58 -12.49 -19.34 -45.20
C ASP A 58 -12.41 -20.79 -44.67
N PRO A 59 -11.31 -21.52 -44.92
CA PRO A 59 -11.19 -22.90 -44.50
C PRO A 59 -11.23 -22.97 -42.97
N SER A 60 -12.13 -23.79 -42.42
CA SER A 60 -12.14 -24.08 -40.98
C SER A 60 -10.76 -24.58 -40.53
N ALA A 61 -10.40 -24.37 -39.27
CA ALA A 61 -9.12 -24.82 -38.71
C ALA A 61 -8.82 -26.30 -39.02
N ALA A 62 -9.85 -27.16 -39.07
CA ALA A 62 -9.72 -28.58 -39.43
C ALA A 62 -9.17 -28.79 -40.86
N ALA A 63 -9.57 -27.96 -41.82
CA ALA A 63 -9.07 -28.01 -43.19
C ALA A 63 -7.60 -27.58 -43.27
N LEU A 64 -7.22 -26.50 -42.55
CA LEU A 64 -5.84 -26.04 -42.43
C LEU A 64 -4.92 -27.08 -41.76
N PHE A 65 -5.42 -27.81 -40.75
CA PHE A 65 -4.67 -28.91 -40.11
C PHE A 65 -4.55 -30.16 -40.98
N SER A 66 -5.49 -30.40 -41.92
CA SER A 66 -5.39 -31.50 -42.88
C SER A 66 -4.36 -31.22 -43.98
N GLU A 67 -4.34 -29.98 -44.48
CA GLU A 67 -3.40 -29.52 -45.50
C GLU A 67 -1.96 -29.51 -44.96
N TYR A 68 -1.78 -29.03 -43.72
CA TYR A 68 -0.49 -29.06 -43.04
C TYR A 68 0.05 -30.48 -42.85
N ARG A 69 -0.81 -31.46 -42.50
CA ARG A 69 -0.40 -32.86 -42.37
C ARG A 69 0.00 -33.48 -43.72
N HIS A 70 -0.71 -33.14 -44.79
CA HIS A 70 -0.40 -33.64 -46.12
C HIS A 70 0.94 -33.08 -46.64
N GLN A 71 1.15 -31.76 -46.54
CA GLN A 71 2.42 -31.13 -46.93
C GLN A 71 3.62 -31.62 -46.11
N ARG A 72 3.41 -31.93 -44.82
CA ARG A 72 4.45 -32.50 -43.95
C ARG A 72 4.81 -33.94 -44.31
N SER A 73 3.90 -34.71 -44.92
CA SER A 73 4.20 -36.07 -45.41
C SER A 73 5.04 -36.02 -46.69
N ILE A 74 4.69 -35.12 -47.62
CA ILE A 74 5.42 -34.91 -48.89
C ILE A 74 6.83 -34.37 -48.61
N TRP A 75 6.98 -33.47 -47.63
CA TRP A 75 8.30 -32.96 -47.21
C TRP A 75 9.19 -34.03 -46.57
N ARG A 76 8.61 -35.04 -45.92
CA ARG A 76 9.37 -36.17 -45.36
C ARG A 76 9.84 -37.13 -46.45
N GLU A 77 9.02 -37.35 -47.47
CA GLU A 77 9.37 -38.16 -48.64
C GLU A 77 10.43 -37.46 -49.52
N SER A 78 10.32 -36.14 -49.72
CA SER A 78 11.29 -35.38 -50.53
C SER A 78 12.68 -35.26 -49.90
N LYS A 79 12.79 -35.42 -48.57
CA LYS A 79 14.07 -35.44 -47.85
C LYS A 79 14.68 -36.83 -47.68
N GLY A 80 14.08 -37.88 -48.25
CA GLY A 80 14.59 -39.25 -48.13
C GLY A 80 14.66 -39.74 -46.68
N ILE A 81 13.77 -39.24 -45.80
CA ILE A 81 13.75 -39.65 -44.39
C ILE A 81 12.99 -40.97 -44.29
N SER A 82 13.70 -42.06 -44.59
CA SER A 82 13.23 -43.43 -44.37
C SER A 82 13.07 -43.69 -42.85
N ARG A 83 12.04 -44.47 -42.48
CA ARG A 83 11.94 -44.99 -41.10
C ARG A 83 13.23 -45.76 -40.77
N PRO A 84 13.84 -45.56 -39.60
CA PRO A 84 15.01 -46.34 -39.22
C PRO A 84 14.62 -47.81 -39.14
N ASP A 85 15.42 -48.66 -39.77
CA ASP A 85 15.30 -50.11 -39.71
C ASP A 85 15.32 -50.59 -38.27
N ARG A 86 14.45 -51.55 -37.96
CA ARG A 86 14.43 -52.26 -36.67
C ARG A 86 15.68 -53.14 -36.56
N ALA A 87 16.78 -52.57 -36.10
CA ALA A 87 17.94 -53.32 -35.65
C ALA A 87 18.44 -52.72 -34.32
N GLY A 88 18.43 -53.54 -33.25
CA GLY A 88 19.02 -53.18 -31.95
C GLY A 88 18.06 -52.55 -30.94
N GLN A 89 17.00 -53.26 -30.56
CA GLN A 89 16.00 -52.82 -29.58
C GLN A 89 16.49 -52.99 -28.13
N SER A 90 17.32 -52.06 -27.64
CA SER A 90 17.55 -51.83 -26.19
C SER A 90 17.32 -50.38 -25.76
N TRP A 91 17.27 -49.45 -26.72
CA TRP A 91 16.94 -48.03 -26.51
C TRP A 91 15.57 -47.75 -25.87
N PRO A 92 14.46 -48.46 -26.17
CA PRO A 92 13.18 -48.13 -25.55
C PRO A 92 13.13 -48.53 -24.08
N ILE A 93 13.90 -49.53 -23.66
CA ILE A 93 13.92 -50.00 -22.26
C ILE A 93 14.68 -49.00 -21.40
N LEU A 94 15.84 -48.51 -21.84
CA LEU A 94 16.60 -47.49 -21.13
C LEU A 94 15.83 -46.17 -21.04
N ALA A 95 15.16 -45.76 -22.11
CA ALA A 95 14.30 -44.56 -22.10
C ALA A 95 13.08 -44.72 -21.18
N MET A 96 12.45 -45.90 -21.16
CA MET A 96 11.34 -46.18 -20.23
C MET A 96 11.79 -46.27 -18.78
N ILE A 97 12.98 -46.84 -18.50
CA ILE A 97 13.54 -46.88 -17.15
C ILE A 97 13.91 -45.47 -16.70
N LEU A 98 14.51 -44.64 -17.56
CA LEU A 98 14.84 -43.27 -17.21
C LEU A 98 13.57 -42.44 -16.95
N LEU A 99 12.52 -42.64 -17.74
CA LEU A 99 11.22 -41.99 -17.57
C LEU A 99 10.51 -42.49 -16.30
N ALA A 100 10.56 -43.80 -16.02
CA ALA A 100 9.99 -44.38 -14.81
C ALA A 100 10.75 -43.91 -13.56
N VAL A 101 12.08 -43.82 -13.61
CA VAL A 101 12.91 -43.25 -12.53
C VAL A 101 12.57 -41.77 -12.36
N LEU A 102 12.38 -40.99 -13.43
CA LEU A 102 11.95 -39.60 -13.35
C LEU A 102 10.56 -39.46 -12.72
N CYS A 103 9.63 -40.37 -13.03
CA CYS A 103 8.28 -40.39 -12.44
C CYS A 103 8.23 -40.94 -11.00
N LEU A 104 9.22 -41.74 -10.60
CA LEU A 104 9.37 -42.31 -9.25
C LEU A 104 10.21 -41.42 -8.33
N LEU A 105 10.90 -40.40 -8.85
CA LEU A 105 11.46 -39.34 -8.03
C LEU A 105 10.30 -38.64 -7.32
N PRO A 106 10.28 -38.58 -5.97
CA PRO A 106 9.24 -37.91 -5.24
C PRO A 106 9.25 -36.44 -5.63
N HIS A 107 8.33 -36.05 -6.51
CA HIS A 107 7.96 -34.66 -6.78
C HIS A 107 7.17 -34.16 -5.59
N SER A 108 7.83 -34.10 -4.44
CA SER A 108 7.27 -33.59 -3.20
C SER A 108 8.05 -32.35 -2.77
N VAL A 109 8.36 -31.47 -3.72
CA VAL A 109 8.43 -30.04 -3.40
C VAL A 109 7.03 -29.49 -3.58
N ARG A 110 6.12 -29.88 -2.68
CA ARG A 110 4.95 -29.06 -2.44
C ARG A 110 5.49 -27.92 -1.60
N ALA A 111 5.83 -26.81 -2.24
CA ALA A 111 6.01 -25.55 -1.53
C ALA A 111 4.67 -25.29 -0.86
N GLN A 112 4.57 -25.68 0.41
CA GLN A 112 3.43 -25.43 1.25
C GLN A 112 3.55 -23.96 1.64
N SER A 113 3.28 -23.07 0.68
CA SER A 113 3.11 -21.65 0.96
C SER A 113 1.85 -21.57 1.80
N ASP A 114 2.02 -21.43 3.10
CA ASP A 114 0.94 -21.07 4.01
C ASP A 114 0.22 -19.84 3.43
N PRO A 115 -1.05 -19.95 3.03
CA PRO A 115 -1.80 -18.84 2.42
C PRO A 115 -1.86 -17.62 3.34
N GLU A 116 -1.72 -17.82 4.66
CA GLU A 116 -1.75 -16.77 5.67
C GLU A 116 -0.39 -16.07 5.85
N ALA A 117 0.72 -16.66 5.37
CA ALA A 117 2.06 -16.11 5.60
C ALA A 117 2.39 -14.86 4.76
N GLY A 118 1.52 -14.50 3.81
CA GLY A 118 1.63 -13.30 2.98
C GLY A 118 2.90 -13.26 2.10
N MET A 119 3.08 -12.16 1.36
CA MET A 119 4.25 -12.00 0.47
C MET A 119 5.60 -11.92 1.23
N ILE A 120 5.58 -11.62 2.54
CA ILE A 120 6.79 -11.51 3.36
C ILE A 120 7.51 -12.86 3.50
N ALA A 121 6.76 -13.97 3.49
CA ALA A 121 7.31 -15.32 3.60
C ALA A 121 7.79 -15.91 2.27
N TRP A 122 7.55 -15.24 1.14
CA TRP A 122 7.96 -15.72 -0.18
C TRP A 122 9.49 -15.66 -0.35
N PRO A 123 10.06 -16.45 -1.28
CA PRO A 123 11.43 -16.25 -1.72
C PRO A 123 11.64 -14.79 -2.11
N ARG A 124 12.71 -14.18 -1.59
CA ARG A 124 12.91 -12.71 -1.72
C ARG A 124 12.89 -12.22 -3.17
N ALA A 125 13.37 -13.02 -4.11
CA ALA A 125 13.31 -12.67 -5.54
C ALA A 125 11.87 -12.59 -6.05
N GLU A 126 11.02 -13.56 -5.68
CA GLU A 126 9.61 -13.60 -6.07
C GLU A 126 8.81 -12.45 -5.44
N MET A 127 9.02 -12.19 -4.15
CA MET A 127 8.42 -11.05 -3.45
C MET A 127 8.78 -9.72 -4.15
N ARG A 128 10.05 -9.52 -4.52
CA ARG A 128 10.49 -8.32 -5.23
C ARG A 128 9.81 -8.13 -6.56
N HIS A 129 9.76 -9.18 -7.38
CA HIS A 129 9.08 -9.12 -8.69
C HIS A 129 7.58 -8.85 -8.54
N ALA A 130 6.92 -9.46 -7.55
CA ALA A 130 5.51 -9.22 -7.27
C ALA A 130 5.25 -7.78 -6.80
N LEU A 131 6.09 -7.24 -5.92
CA LEU A 131 6.00 -5.85 -5.47
C LEU A 131 6.24 -4.87 -6.61
N ASP A 132 7.24 -5.10 -7.46
CA ASP A 132 7.50 -4.25 -8.63
C ASP A 132 6.29 -4.17 -9.54
N TYR A 133 5.74 -5.33 -9.92
CA TYR A 133 4.54 -5.37 -10.76
C TYR A 133 3.34 -4.69 -10.09
N LEU A 134 3.10 -4.97 -8.80
CA LEU A 134 1.96 -4.42 -8.08
C LEU A 134 2.05 -2.91 -7.93
N VAL A 135 3.20 -2.38 -7.49
CA VAL A 135 3.39 -0.95 -7.22
C VAL A 135 3.28 -0.16 -8.52
N GLU A 136 3.98 -0.58 -9.58
CA GLU A 136 3.93 0.12 -10.88
C GLU A 136 2.51 0.13 -11.45
N ARG A 137 1.81 -1.01 -11.38
CA ARG A 137 0.41 -1.09 -11.83
C ARG A 137 -0.51 -0.19 -11.01
N ARG A 138 -0.38 -0.17 -9.67
CA ARG A 138 -1.20 0.69 -8.82
C ARG A 138 -0.92 2.17 -9.03
N MET A 139 0.34 2.53 -9.26
CA MET A 139 0.72 3.90 -9.61
C MET A 139 0.06 4.35 -10.91
N GLN A 140 0.04 3.49 -11.93
CA GLN A 140 -0.66 3.77 -13.19
C GLN A 140 -2.18 3.88 -13.01
N GLU A 141 -2.80 2.95 -12.28
CA GLU A 141 -4.25 2.94 -12.03
C GLU A 141 -4.72 4.16 -11.23
N LEU A 142 -3.90 4.65 -10.29
CA LEU A 142 -4.24 5.75 -9.39
C LEU A 142 -3.68 7.11 -9.82
N GLY A 143 -2.86 7.15 -10.88
CA GLY A 143 -2.17 8.37 -11.32
C GLY A 143 -1.19 8.92 -10.29
N VAL A 144 -0.49 8.05 -9.56
CA VAL A 144 0.50 8.44 -8.53
C VAL A 144 1.88 8.58 -9.19
N PRO A 145 2.50 9.78 -9.19
CA PRO A 145 3.77 10.01 -9.90
C PRO A 145 4.98 9.28 -9.30
N GLY A 146 5.02 9.13 -7.98
CA GLY A 146 6.17 8.60 -7.29
C GLY A 146 5.84 7.92 -5.96
N VAL A 147 6.55 6.84 -5.64
CA VAL A 147 6.40 6.08 -4.39
C VAL A 147 7.76 5.60 -3.91
N ALA A 148 8.07 5.77 -2.62
CA ALA A 148 9.14 5.03 -1.96
C ALA A 148 8.53 3.90 -1.12
N LEU A 149 9.07 2.69 -1.25
CA LEU A 149 8.61 1.51 -0.52
C LEU A 149 9.76 0.85 0.22
N ALA A 150 9.58 0.63 1.52
CA ALA A 150 10.45 -0.20 2.35
C ALA A 150 9.62 -1.32 3.01
N VAL A 151 10.16 -2.54 3.02
CA VAL A 151 9.56 -3.70 3.71
C VAL A 151 10.53 -4.15 4.79
N VAL A 152 10.04 -4.22 6.03
CA VAL A 152 10.80 -4.65 7.20
C VAL A 152 10.28 -6.02 7.67
N SER A 153 11.19 -6.97 7.85
CA SER A 153 10.93 -8.31 8.40
C SER A 153 12.05 -8.68 9.36
N ASP A 154 11.71 -9.21 10.53
CA ASP A 154 12.67 -9.66 11.54
C ASP A 154 13.69 -8.56 11.92
N GLY A 155 13.22 -7.32 12.03
CA GLY A 155 14.05 -6.16 12.37
C GLY A 155 15.03 -5.74 11.27
N ARG A 156 14.88 -6.23 10.04
CA ARG A 156 15.74 -5.89 8.90
C ARG A 156 14.93 -5.40 7.72
N ILE A 157 15.48 -4.44 6.99
CA ILE A 157 14.95 -4.04 5.69
C ILE A 157 15.24 -5.18 4.70
N VAL A 158 14.19 -5.78 4.15
CA VAL A 158 14.27 -6.90 3.19
C VAL A 158 13.95 -6.46 1.76
N TYR A 159 13.42 -5.25 1.62
CA TYR A 159 13.16 -4.59 0.37
C TYR A 159 13.14 -3.08 0.57
N GLU A 160 13.73 -2.34 -0.36
CA GLU A 160 13.74 -0.88 -0.37
C GLU A 160 13.92 -0.40 -1.81
N LYS A 161 12.97 0.40 -2.31
CA LYS A 161 13.02 0.92 -3.69
C LYS A 161 12.17 2.18 -3.83
N GLY A 162 12.64 3.10 -4.68
CA GLY A 162 11.83 4.20 -5.20
C GLY A 162 11.30 3.90 -6.60
N TYR A 163 10.08 4.36 -6.87
CA TYR A 163 9.34 4.20 -8.12
C TYR A 163 8.92 5.55 -8.64
N GLY A 164 9.01 5.75 -9.96
CA GLY A 164 8.57 6.97 -10.61
C GLY A 164 9.43 8.20 -10.28
N ILE A 165 8.80 9.37 -10.27
CA ILE A 165 9.45 10.67 -10.14
C ILE A 165 8.97 11.42 -8.90
N ALA A 166 9.87 12.16 -8.25
CA ALA A 166 9.61 12.93 -7.04
C ALA A 166 8.88 14.25 -7.32
N ASP A 167 8.97 14.73 -8.56
CA ASP A 167 8.35 15.96 -9.04
C ASP A 167 7.92 15.73 -10.50
N THR A 168 6.72 16.17 -10.89
CA THR A 168 6.22 16.06 -12.27
C THR A 168 6.73 17.18 -13.16
N ASP A 169 7.21 18.27 -12.57
CA ASP A 169 7.83 19.38 -13.30
C ASP A 169 9.32 19.12 -13.59
N GLY A 170 9.88 18.03 -13.03
CA GLY A 170 11.26 17.62 -13.23
C GLY A 170 11.39 16.13 -13.49
N ASP A 171 12.63 15.67 -13.65
CA ASP A 171 12.95 14.28 -13.95
C ASP A 171 13.61 13.55 -12.77
N GLN A 172 13.50 14.11 -11.56
CA GLN A 172 14.14 13.53 -10.37
C GLN A 172 13.47 12.20 -10.01
N PRO A 173 14.18 11.06 -10.02
CA PRO A 173 13.59 9.79 -9.64
C PRO A 173 13.31 9.77 -8.15
N VAL A 174 12.23 9.09 -7.74
CA VAL A 174 12.09 8.73 -6.33
C VAL A 174 13.20 7.74 -5.97
N THR A 175 13.88 8.01 -4.87
CA THR A 175 14.87 7.13 -4.27
C THR A 175 14.45 6.78 -2.84
N PRO A 176 15.10 5.79 -2.19
CA PRO A 176 14.88 5.56 -0.77
C PRO A 176 15.18 6.74 0.15
N ASN A 177 15.96 7.73 -0.33
CA ASN A 177 16.32 8.93 0.43
C ASN A 177 15.40 10.12 0.16
N THR A 178 14.47 10.00 -0.80
CA THR A 178 13.50 11.06 -1.11
C THR A 178 12.61 11.32 0.09
N LEU A 179 12.49 12.58 0.48
CA LEU A 179 11.68 12.99 1.62
C LEU A 179 10.23 13.20 1.20
N PHE A 180 9.30 12.70 2.01
CA PHE A 180 7.86 12.84 1.80
C PHE A 180 7.20 13.50 3.00
N GLU A 181 6.16 14.30 2.74
CA GLU A 181 5.23 14.70 3.79
C GLU A 181 4.38 13.48 4.19
N VAL A 182 4.49 13.05 5.45
CA VAL A 182 3.84 11.82 5.93
C VAL A 182 2.52 12.07 6.67
N GLY A 183 2.10 13.34 6.79
CA GLY A 183 0.83 13.75 7.40
C GLY A 183 0.61 13.12 8.79
N GLY A 184 -0.55 12.45 8.96
CA GLY A 184 -0.96 11.84 10.23
C GLY A 184 -0.03 10.75 10.78
N LEU A 185 0.91 10.23 9.98
CA LEU A 185 1.95 9.31 10.47
C LEU A 185 2.91 9.98 11.48
N GLY A 186 2.90 11.31 11.58
CA GLY A 186 3.59 12.05 12.63
C GLY A 186 2.94 11.93 14.02
N LEU A 187 1.64 11.59 14.12
CA LEU A 187 0.93 11.56 15.41
C LEU A 187 1.45 10.45 16.35
N PRO A 188 1.67 9.20 15.90
CA PRO A 188 2.26 8.17 16.76
C PRO A 188 3.65 8.53 17.28
N LEU A 189 4.43 9.27 16.49
CA LEU A 189 5.77 9.74 16.88
C LEU A 189 5.69 10.80 17.98
N GLU A 190 4.78 11.76 17.84
CA GLU A 190 4.48 12.74 18.88
C GLU A 190 3.93 12.08 20.14
N ALA A 191 3.01 11.13 20.02
CA ALA A 191 2.48 10.35 21.13
C ALA A 191 3.59 9.61 21.88
N TYR A 192 4.55 9.01 21.17
CA TYR A 192 5.70 8.38 21.79
C TYR A 192 6.55 9.39 22.57
N ALA A 193 6.85 10.56 22.00
CA ALA A 193 7.60 11.61 22.69
C ALA A 193 6.85 12.14 23.93
N ALA A 194 5.53 12.28 23.85
CA ALA A 194 4.69 12.60 24.99
C ALA A 194 4.79 11.51 26.09
N MET A 195 4.75 10.24 25.72
CA MET A 195 4.94 9.14 26.68
C MET A 195 6.35 9.11 27.29
N LEU A 196 7.39 9.55 26.58
CA LEU A 196 8.72 9.75 27.16
C LEU A 196 8.69 10.83 28.25
N MET A 197 7.99 11.95 28.02
CA MET A 197 7.83 13.03 29.01
C MET A 197 6.98 12.59 30.22
N VAL A 198 5.98 11.72 30.01
CA VAL A 198 5.25 11.06 31.12
C VAL A 198 6.19 10.20 31.95
N ARG A 199 7.04 9.39 31.30
CA ARG A 199 8.05 8.57 31.98
C ARG A 199 9.05 9.42 32.76
N GLU A 200 9.39 10.60 32.26
CA GLU A 200 10.23 11.61 32.92
C GLU A 200 9.50 12.39 34.03
N ARG A 201 8.21 12.10 34.30
CA ARG A 201 7.34 12.79 35.25
C ARG A 201 7.17 14.29 34.97
N LYS A 202 7.34 14.70 33.72
CA LYS A 202 7.13 16.10 33.29
C LYS A 202 5.67 16.43 33.04
N MET A 203 4.86 15.42 32.75
CA MET A 203 3.41 15.54 32.64
C MET A 203 2.71 14.22 32.98
N SER A 204 1.42 14.29 33.28
CA SER A 204 0.58 13.14 33.61
C SER A 204 -0.38 12.79 32.47
N LEU A 205 -0.79 11.52 32.40
CA LEU A 205 -1.84 11.07 31.49
C LEU A 205 -3.21 11.64 31.85
N ASP A 206 -3.47 11.84 33.14
CA ASP A 206 -4.82 12.01 33.69
C ASP A 206 -5.05 13.38 34.32
N GLU A 207 -4.05 14.25 34.29
CA GLU A 207 -4.22 15.62 34.74
C GLU A 207 -4.55 16.55 33.55
N PRO A 208 -5.26 17.67 33.79
CA PRO A 208 -5.59 18.63 32.74
C PRO A 208 -4.33 19.22 32.11
N LEU A 209 -4.19 19.16 30.79
CA LEU A 209 -3.04 19.71 30.08
C LEU A 209 -2.90 21.23 30.26
N SER A 210 -4.01 21.92 30.55
CA SER A 210 -4.01 23.37 30.76
C SER A 210 -3.16 23.83 31.94
N GLN A 211 -2.87 22.96 32.91
CA GLN A 211 -2.06 23.33 34.08
C GLN A 211 -0.58 23.56 33.71
N TYR A 212 -0.13 23.03 32.59
CA TYR A 212 1.25 23.15 32.11
C TYR A 212 1.47 24.40 31.24
N LEU A 213 0.44 25.23 31.07
CA LEU A 213 0.47 26.41 30.22
C LEU A 213 0.44 27.67 31.06
N GLU A 214 1.38 28.59 30.81
CA GLU A 214 1.38 29.92 31.44
C GLU A 214 0.19 30.77 30.96
N THR A 215 -0.12 30.68 29.67
CA THR A 215 -1.22 31.41 29.05
C THR A 215 -2.28 30.44 28.52
N PRO A 216 -3.58 30.72 28.73
CA PRO A 216 -4.62 29.84 28.23
C PRO A 216 -4.64 29.78 26.71
N TRP A 217 -4.42 28.59 26.17
CA TRP A 217 -4.40 28.36 24.72
C TRP A 217 -5.81 28.18 24.11
N LEU A 218 -6.72 27.57 24.87
CA LEU A 218 -8.10 27.32 24.45
C LEU A 218 -9.04 28.47 24.86
N PRO A 219 -10.00 28.86 23.99
CA PRO A 219 -10.99 29.87 24.32
C PRO A 219 -11.97 29.38 25.40
N ASN A 220 -12.39 28.11 25.34
CA ASN A 220 -13.27 27.51 26.34
C ASN A 220 -12.46 27.08 27.57
N ARG A 221 -12.49 27.89 28.63
CA ARG A 221 -11.77 27.64 29.91
C ARG A 221 -12.24 26.39 30.62
N GLU A 222 -13.54 26.08 30.56
CA GLU A 222 -14.11 24.95 31.28
C GLU A 222 -13.68 23.62 30.64
N ALA A 223 -13.85 23.50 29.32
CA ALA A 223 -13.33 22.34 28.58
C ALA A 223 -11.81 22.19 28.74
N SER A 224 -11.07 23.31 28.75
CA SER A 224 -9.61 23.29 28.93
C SER A 224 -9.18 22.62 30.24
N ARG A 225 -9.97 22.74 31.32
CA ARG A 225 -9.69 22.12 32.62
C ARG A 225 -10.02 20.62 32.67
N GLN A 226 -10.60 20.07 31.62
CA GLN A 226 -11.03 18.67 31.55
C GLN A 226 -10.21 17.86 30.51
N ILE A 227 -9.55 18.53 29.56
CA ILE A 227 -8.75 17.88 28.54
C ILE A 227 -7.43 17.40 29.14
N THR A 228 -7.25 16.08 29.18
CA THR A 228 -6.03 15.41 29.65
C THR A 228 -5.19 14.91 28.47
N LEU A 229 -3.95 14.51 28.73
CA LEU A 229 -3.12 13.85 27.73
C LEU A 229 -3.80 12.58 27.20
N ARG A 230 -4.40 11.77 28.07
CA ARG A 230 -5.14 10.57 27.67
C ARG A 230 -6.27 10.90 26.70
N HIS A 231 -6.99 12.00 26.92
CA HIS A 231 -8.03 12.45 26.00
C HIS A 231 -7.47 12.81 24.62
N VAL A 232 -6.33 13.50 24.56
CA VAL A 232 -5.69 13.84 23.27
C VAL A 232 -5.22 12.58 22.54
N LEU A 233 -4.44 11.72 23.22
CA LEU A 233 -3.87 10.52 22.60
C LEU A 233 -4.94 9.53 22.12
N ALA A 234 -6.08 9.48 22.81
CA ALA A 234 -7.22 8.64 22.43
C ALA A 234 -8.20 9.31 21.45
N HIS A 235 -7.93 10.53 20.97
CA HIS A 235 -8.85 11.32 20.14
C HIS A 235 -10.25 11.52 20.78
N ARG A 236 -10.25 11.80 22.09
CA ARG A 236 -11.46 12.05 22.90
C ARG A 236 -11.45 13.45 23.54
N SER A 237 -10.58 14.35 23.10
CA SER A 237 -10.45 15.70 23.68
C SER A 237 -11.62 16.64 23.38
N GLY A 238 -12.48 16.31 22.41
CA GLY A 238 -13.53 17.21 21.94
C GLY A 238 -13.04 18.28 20.94
N LEU A 239 -11.72 18.42 20.75
CA LEU A 239 -11.15 19.40 19.83
C LEU A 239 -11.49 19.09 18.37
N SER A 240 -11.64 20.14 17.56
CA SER A 240 -11.96 20.00 16.13
C SER A 240 -10.82 19.33 15.34
N ASP A 241 -11.10 18.81 14.14
CA ASP A 241 -10.05 18.39 13.20
C ASP A 241 -9.73 19.48 12.16
N ARG A 242 -10.26 20.69 12.35
CA ARG A 242 -10.18 21.77 11.36
C ARG A 242 -8.88 22.55 11.52
N VAL A 243 -7.75 21.83 11.47
CA VAL A 243 -6.40 22.38 11.66
C VAL A 243 -6.11 23.52 10.68
N ARG A 244 -6.49 23.33 9.40
CA ARG A 244 -6.29 24.35 8.35
C ARG A 244 -7.05 25.66 8.60
N LEU A 245 -8.13 25.62 9.37
CA LEU A 245 -8.91 26.81 9.74
C LEU A 245 -8.46 27.39 11.10
N GLY A 246 -7.43 26.83 11.73
CA GLY A 246 -6.95 27.24 13.05
C GLY A 246 -7.99 27.09 14.16
N SER A 247 -9.04 26.28 13.96
CA SER A 247 -10.18 26.24 14.87
C SER A 247 -9.82 25.52 16.18
N ARG A 248 -9.81 26.28 17.28
CA ARG A 248 -9.64 25.76 18.65
C ARG A 248 -10.99 25.46 19.32
N GLY A 249 -12.01 25.17 18.50
CA GLY A 249 -13.35 24.85 18.95
C GLY A 249 -13.43 23.49 19.65
N ILE A 250 -14.39 23.38 20.57
CA ILE A 250 -14.78 22.15 21.24
C ILE A 250 -16.12 21.74 20.65
N ASP A 251 -16.17 20.57 20.02
CA ASP A 251 -17.38 20.11 19.36
C ASP A 251 -18.17 19.10 20.21
N PHE A 252 -17.54 18.52 21.23
CA PHE A 252 -18.20 17.68 22.23
C PHE A 252 -17.44 17.71 23.56
N GLU A 253 -18.11 17.31 24.64
CA GLU A 253 -17.53 17.30 25.98
C GLU A 253 -16.32 16.35 26.08
N PRO A 254 -15.16 16.81 26.60
CA PRO A 254 -13.97 15.98 26.70
C PRO A 254 -14.22 14.64 27.39
N GLY A 255 -13.69 13.57 26.81
CA GLY A 255 -13.83 12.22 27.32
C GLY A 255 -15.13 11.51 26.92
N THR A 256 -16.16 12.20 26.42
CA THR A 256 -17.47 11.54 26.16
C THR A 256 -17.55 10.78 24.84
N ASN A 257 -16.90 11.26 23.78
CA ASN A 257 -16.96 10.68 22.44
C ASN A 257 -15.56 10.51 21.82
N PHE A 258 -15.49 9.75 20.73
CA PHE A 258 -14.30 9.64 19.88
C PHE A 258 -14.49 10.48 18.62
N ARG A 259 -13.47 11.27 18.29
CA ARG A 259 -13.30 11.84 16.95
C ARG A 259 -11.85 12.21 16.73
N TYR A 260 -11.29 11.75 15.60
CA TYR A 260 -9.97 12.15 15.15
C TYR A 260 -9.82 13.69 15.20
N SER A 261 -8.69 14.16 15.72
CA SER A 261 -8.45 15.57 15.95
C SER A 261 -6.96 15.89 15.83
N GLY A 262 -6.58 16.46 14.69
CA GLY A 262 -5.27 17.06 14.51
C GLY A 262 -5.06 18.26 15.44
N MET A 263 -6.11 19.03 15.77
CA MET A 263 -5.96 20.14 16.73
C MET A 263 -5.67 19.68 18.14
N GLY A 264 -6.10 18.47 18.52
CA GLY A 264 -5.67 17.83 19.76
C GLY A 264 -4.16 17.68 19.84
N TYR A 265 -3.53 17.22 18.76
CA TYR A 265 -2.09 17.08 18.68
C TYR A 265 -1.37 18.43 18.52
N VAL A 266 -1.92 19.40 17.79
CA VAL A 266 -1.38 20.78 17.79
C VAL A 266 -1.37 21.37 19.21
N TYR A 267 -2.43 21.13 19.98
CA TYR A 267 -2.49 21.55 21.37
C TYR A 267 -1.44 20.83 22.23
N LEU A 268 -1.27 19.52 22.05
CA LEU A 268 -0.24 18.73 22.74
C LEU A 268 1.18 19.20 22.41
N ALA A 269 1.49 19.40 21.13
CA ALA A 269 2.78 19.95 20.68
C ALA A 269 3.12 21.29 21.35
N HIS A 270 2.13 22.17 21.50
CA HIS A 270 2.29 23.43 22.23
C HIS A 270 2.56 23.19 23.73
N VAL A 271 1.76 22.35 24.38
CA VAL A 271 1.97 22.00 25.80
C VAL A 271 3.36 21.40 26.05
N MET A 272 3.80 20.48 25.19
CA MET A 272 5.12 19.87 25.28
C MET A 272 6.24 20.89 25.10
N SER A 273 6.04 21.88 24.21
CA SER A 273 7.01 22.96 23.98
C SER A 273 7.14 23.89 25.18
N GLU A 274 6.02 24.24 25.82
CA GLU A 274 5.97 25.07 27.04
C GLU A 274 6.67 24.37 28.21
N ILE A 275 6.38 23.08 28.44
CA ILE A 275 7.01 22.29 29.50
C ILE A 275 8.55 22.25 29.35
N GLU A 276 9.04 22.19 28.12
CA GLU A 276 10.48 22.04 27.84
C GLU A 276 11.18 23.37 27.57
N GLY A 277 10.44 24.47 27.42
CA GLY A 277 10.99 25.80 27.10
C GLY A 277 11.69 25.85 25.73
N MET A 278 11.27 25.03 24.76
CA MET A 278 11.88 25.01 23.43
C MET A 278 10.87 24.71 22.31
N PRO A 279 11.16 25.14 21.06
CA PRO A 279 10.33 24.80 19.90
C PRO A 279 10.12 23.30 19.73
N PHE A 280 8.91 22.92 19.33
CA PHE A 280 8.48 21.54 19.15
C PHE A 280 9.38 20.72 18.20
N ASP A 281 9.83 21.31 17.10
CA ASP A 281 10.72 20.65 16.13
C ASP A 281 12.07 20.26 16.79
N ARG A 282 12.62 21.14 17.62
CA ARG A 282 13.85 20.87 18.37
C ARG A 282 13.63 19.83 19.45
N LEU A 283 12.50 19.91 20.15
CA LEU A 283 12.10 18.93 21.15
C LEU A 283 12.03 17.53 20.55
N MET A 284 11.32 17.37 19.44
CA MET A 284 11.17 16.08 18.75
C MET A 284 12.51 15.59 18.20
N ARG A 285 13.35 16.49 17.68
CA ARG A 285 14.70 16.13 17.25
C ARG A 285 15.56 15.61 18.40
N GLN A 286 15.48 16.23 19.57
CA GLN A 286 16.26 15.85 20.74
C GLN A 286 15.77 14.55 21.40
N LYS A 287 14.45 14.41 21.61
CA LYS A 287 13.88 13.26 22.33
C LYS A 287 13.66 12.03 21.48
N LEU A 288 13.37 12.20 20.18
CA LEU A 288 12.95 11.12 19.31
C LEU A 288 13.95 10.89 18.15
N PHE A 289 14.10 11.85 17.25
CA PHE A 289 14.76 11.59 15.97
C PHE A 289 16.26 11.29 16.13
N ARG A 290 16.99 12.11 16.92
CA ARG A 290 18.43 11.91 17.11
C ARG A 290 18.77 10.60 17.87
N PRO A 291 18.11 10.25 18.99
CA PRO A 291 18.36 8.98 19.66
C PRO A 291 18.06 7.74 18.81
N LEU A 292 17.09 7.83 17.89
CA LEU A 292 16.72 6.75 16.98
C LEU A 292 17.53 6.74 15.66
N GLY A 293 18.47 7.67 15.48
CA GLY A 293 19.26 7.76 14.25
C GLY A 293 18.50 8.26 13.03
N MET A 294 17.32 8.87 13.21
CA MET A 294 16.46 9.40 12.15
C MET A 294 16.92 10.80 11.72
N SER A 295 18.14 10.93 11.19
CA SER A 295 18.76 12.24 10.88
C SER A 295 18.08 13.02 9.76
N SER A 296 17.30 12.35 8.91
CA SER A 296 16.57 12.93 7.78
C SER A 296 15.07 13.05 8.04
N SER A 297 14.65 12.99 9.30
CA SER A 297 13.25 13.15 9.72
C SER A 297 13.08 14.37 10.62
N GLY A 298 11.95 15.07 10.47
CA GLY A 298 11.66 16.26 11.24
C GLY A 298 10.29 16.84 10.93
N TYR A 299 9.89 17.84 11.70
CA TYR A 299 8.69 18.66 11.44
C TYR A 299 9.01 19.92 10.63
N VAL A 300 10.30 20.18 10.40
CA VAL A 300 10.82 21.25 9.56
C VAL A 300 11.84 20.62 8.62
N ILE A 301 11.77 20.96 7.34
CA ILE A 301 12.72 20.52 6.33
C ILE A 301 14.06 21.24 6.58
N PRO A 302 15.17 20.52 6.83
CA PRO A 302 16.48 21.16 6.94
C PRO A 302 16.87 21.83 5.61
N GLU A 303 17.50 23.01 5.68
CA GLU A 303 17.89 23.79 4.47
C GLU A 303 18.67 22.96 3.43
N GLY A 304 19.56 22.07 3.90
CA GLY A 304 20.36 21.21 3.01
C GLY A 304 19.60 20.05 2.36
N LEU A 305 18.35 19.79 2.72
CA LEU A 305 17.53 18.69 2.20
C LEU A 305 16.34 19.18 1.37
N VAL A 306 16.20 20.48 1.15
CA VAL A 306 15.05 21.07 0.41
C VAL A 306 14.92 20.46 -0.99
N ASN A 307 16.03 20.16 -1.67
CA ASN A 307 16.04 19.57 -3.00
C ASN A 307 15.69 18.07 -3.02
N GLU A 308 15.69 17.40 -1.87
CA GLU A 308 15.39 15.97 -1.74
C GLU A 308 13.90 15.72 -1.44
N VAL A 309 13.10 16.79 -1.28
CA VAL A 309 11.68 16.72 -0.94
C VAL A 309 10.85 16.48 -2.19
N ALA A 310 10.05 15.41 -2.18
CA ALA A 310 9.05 15.17 -3.21
C ALA A 310 7.96 16.24 -3.16
N ARG A 311 7.50 16.69 -4.34
CA ARG A 311 6.40 17.64 -4.43
C ARG A 311 5.07 16.90 -4.35
N GLY A 312 4.12 17.45 -3.60
CA GLY A 312 2.76 16.92 -3.52
C GLY A 312 1.96 17.25 -4.77
N HIS A 313 1.29 16.25 -5.36
CA HIS A 313 0.41 16.42 -6.51
C HIS A 313 -1.05 16.33 -6.12
N HIS A 314 -1.86 17.24 -6.65
CA HIS A 314 -3.31 17.17 -6.55
C HIS A 314 -3.89 17.00 -7.94
N ALA A 315 -4.85 16.08 -8.08
CA ALA A 315 -5.56 15.93 -9.33
C ALA A 315 -6.27 17.24 -9.67
N LEU A 316 -6.09 17.75 -10.89
CA LEU A 316 -6.58 19.06 -11.35
C LEU A 316 -8.09 19.29 -11.16
N TRP A 317 -8.87 18.22 -10.98
CA TRP A 317 -10.31 18.28 -10.72
C TRP A 317 -10.70 18.48 -9.25
N VAL A 318 -9.75 18.44 -8.31
CA VAL A 318 -9.98 18.86 -6.94
C VAL A 318 -10.02 20.38 -7.00
N PRO A 319 -11.17 21.03 -6.73
CA PRO A 319 -11.28 22.46 -6.96
C PRO A 319 -10.19 23.17 -6.16
N ILE A 320 -9.43 24.01 -6.85
CA ILE A 320 -8.37 24.88 -6.33
C ILE A 320 -8.85 25.65 -5.07
N LEU A 321 -10.16 25.85 -4.91
CA LEU A 321 -10.80 26.40 -3.71
C LEU A 321 -10.51 25.65 -2.40
N ALA A 322 -10.18 24.36 -2.41
CA ALA A 322 -9.76 23.62 -1.20
C ALA A 322 -8.34 24.00 -0.72
N PHE A 323 -7.56 24.65 -1.59
CA PHE A 323 -6.19 25.11 -1.32
C PHE A 323 -6.02 26.63 -1.42
N ALA A 324 -6.99 27.34 -2.01
CA ALA A 324 -6.91 28.77 -2.33
C ALA A 324 -8.09 29.59 -1.76
N GLY A 325 -8.47 29.43 -0.49
CA GLY A 325 -9.39 30.38 0.13
C GLY A 325 -9.54 30.30 1.66
N PRO A 326 -9.68 31.43 2.37
CA PRO A 326 -9.08 32.75 2.14
C PRO A 326 -8.07 33.11 3.25
N MET A 327 -7.14 34.02 2.95
CA MET A 327 -6.58 34.90 3.97
C MET A 327 -7.69 35.85 4.44
N VAL A 328 -8.42 35.48 5.49
CA VAL A 328 -9.16 36.39 6.39
C VAL A 328 -9.13 35.82 7.79
#